data_AF-A0A142XE04-F1
#
_entry.id   AF-A0A142XE04-F1
#
_cell.length_a   1.000
_cell.length_b   1.000
_cell.length_c   1.000
_cell.angle_alpha   90.00
_cell.angle_beta   90.00
_cell.angle_gamma   90.00
#
_symmetry.space_group_name_H-M   'P 1'
#
loop_
_entity.id
_entity.type
_entity.pdbx_description
1 polymer ?
#
loop_
_entity_poly.entity_id
_entity_poly.type
_entity_poly.pdbx_seq_one_letter_code
_entity_poly.pdbx_strand_id
1 'polypeptide(L)'
;MIDWATLFNESHPEAGASDEIIAQFVASVLEPLSGEEIAVINRRQQNPFPKSDLLHATFRPFDPTHWVLPNPLLPASYLAFLRWSNGGAFRTGGREFGFFPALGSGCGVRAMMLGYELPEYMPGALPIAFNGGGTFYLLDMRKPARNGEYPIVCSHSGNLGWDADECVPIADSFPNACRGTVNVDELR
;
A
#
# COMPACT_ATOMS: atom_id res chain seq x y z
N MET A 1 -24.50 -1.71 -3.13
CA MET A 1 -23.74 -0.45 -2.96
C MET A 1 -23.31 -0.39 -1.50
N ILE A 2 -22.05 -0.09 -1.22
CA ILE A 2 -21.54 -0.01 0.16
C ILE A 2 -21.83 1.40 0.68
N ASP A 3 -22.39 1.48 1.89
CA ASP A 3 -22.52 2.75 2.59
C ASP A 3 -21.27 2.98 3.45
N TRP A 4 -20.31 3.74 2.91
CA TRP A 4 -19.04 4.01 3.57
C TRP A 4 -19.18 4.88 4.82
N ALA A 5 -20.23 5.69 4.91
CA ALA A 5 -20.45 6.60 6.03
C ALA A 5 -20.83 5.86 7.32
N THR A 6 -21.43 4.67 7.21
CA THR A 6 -21.86 3.86 8.36
C THR A 6 -21.01 2.61 8.58
N LEU A 7 -20.07 2.32 7.67
CA LEU A 7 -19.22 1.13 7.76
C LEU A 7 -18.20 1.23 8.90
N PHE A 8 -17.68 2.43 9.16
CA PHE A 8 -16.68 2.68 10.19
C PHE A 8 -17.34 3.17 11.49
N ASN A 9 -16.74 2.85 12.64
CA ASN A 9 -17.18 3.42 13.92
C ASN A 9 -16.78 4.89 14.06
N GLU A 10 -15.61 5.25 13.54
CA GLU A 10 -15.13 6.63 13.44
C GLU A 10 -14.62 6.90 12.03
N SER A 11 -14.95 8.08 11.50
CA SER A 11 -14.62 8.47 10.13
C SER A 11 -14.27 9.94 10.05
N HIS A 12 -13.09 10.23 9.52
CA HIS A 12 -12.61 11.55 9.16
C HIS A 12 -12.23 11.54 7.67
N PRO A 13 -13.24 11.52 6.76
CA PRO A 13 -12.98 11.45 5.35
C PRO A 13 -12.42 12.77 4.81
N GLU A 14 -11.44 12.67 3.92
CA GLU A 14 -11.07 13.75 3.00
C GLU A 14 -12.10 13.85 1.87
N ALA A 15 -12.08 14.96 1.14
CA ALA A 15 -12.90 15.13 -0.06
C ALA A 15 -12.67 13.97 -1.05
N GLY A 16 -13.77 13.42 -1.59
CA GLY A 16 -13.72 12.34 -2.57
C GLY A 16 -12.99 12.73 -3.87
N ALA A 17 -12.33 11.76 -4.50
CA ALA A 17 -11.66 11.95 -5.77
C ALA A 17 -12.67 12.13 -6.91
N SER A 18 -12.42 13.08 -7.82
CA SER A 18 -13.20 13.22 -9.05
C SER A 18 -12.93 12.06 -10.01
N ASP A 19 -13.79 11.88 -11.01
CA ASP A 19 -13.59 10.83 -12.01
C ASP A 19 -12.30 11.03 -12.83
N GLU A 20 -11.88 12.27 -13.05
CA GLU A 20 -10.60 12.58 -13.70
C GLU A 20 -9.41 12.12 -12.85
N ILE A 21 -9.45 12.36 -11.54
CA ILE A 21 -8.41 11.89 -10.61
C ILE A 21 -8.39 10.35 -10.59
N ILE A 22 -9.55 9.70 -10.53
CA ILE A 22 -9.64 8.24 -10.56
C ILE A 22 -9.07 7.69 -11.87
N ALA A 23 -9.42 8.29 -13.01
CA ALA A 23 -8.91 7.86 -14.31
C ALA A 23 -7.38 8.01 -14.40
N GLN A 24 -6.84 9.14 -13.95
CA GLN A 24 -5.40 9.36 -13.90
C GLN A 24 -4.71 8.38 -12.95
N PHE A 25 -5.28 8.13 -11.78
CA PHE A 25 -4.76 7.17 -10.81
C PHE A 25 -4.67 5.76 -11.40
N VAL A 26 -5.77 5.25 -11.95
CA VAL A 26 -5.82 3.93 -12.59
C VAL A 26 -4.82 3.83 -13.73
N ALA A 27 -4.67 4.90 -14.52
CA ALA A 27 -3.74 4.92 -15.64
C ALA A 27 -2.26 4.91 -15.22
N SER A 28 -1.90 5.50 -14.07
CA SER A 28 -0.50 5.79 -13.72
C SER A 28 0.07 5.01 -12.54
N VAL A 29 -0.78 4.52 -11.61
CA VAL A 29 -0.31 3.95 -10.34
C VAL A 29 0.64 2.77 -10.53
N LEU A 30 0.40 1.96 -11.55
CA LEU A 30 1.14 0.74 -11.85
C LEU A 30 1.92 0.82 -13.17
N GLU A 31 2.08 2.01 -13.75
CA GLU A 31 2.94 2.19 -14.92
C GLU A 31 4.41 1.88 -14.59
N PRO A 32 5.18 1.36 -15.58
CA PRO A 32 6.62 1.20 -15.43
C PRO A 32 7.29 2.46 -14.88
N LEU A 33 8.36 2.28 -14.12
CA LEU A 33 9.07 3.40 -13.53
C LEU A 33 9.57 4.35 -14.63
N SER A 34 9.35 5.63 -14.42
CA SER A 34 10.01 6.67 -15.20
C SER A 34 11.50 6.75 -14.86
N GLY A 35 12.30 7.33 -15.77
CA GLY A 35 13.71 7.58 -15.51
C GLY A 35 13.95 8.49 -14.30
N GLU A 36 13.02 9.39 -14.00
CA GLU A 36 13.10 10.26 -12.82
C GLU A 36 12.88 9.47 -11.52
N GLU A 37 11.88 8.58 -11.49
CA GLU A 37 11.63 7.71 -10.33
C GLU A 37 12.83 6.80 -10.05
N ILE A 38 13.40 6.18 -11.09
CA ILE A 38 14.62 5.37 -11.00
C ILE A 38 15.78 6.20 -10.41
N ALA A 39 15.98 7.42 -10.91
CA ALA A 39 17.03 8.30 -10.41
C ALA A 39 16.81 8.71 -8.95
N VAL A 40 15.56 8.94 -8.52
CA VAL A 40 15.22 9.24 -7.12
C VAL A 40 15.51 8.03 -6.23
N ILE A 41 15.05 6.83 -6.61
CA ILE A 41 15.27 5.59 -5.84
C ILE A 41 16.77 5.33 -5.68
N ASN A 42 17.55 5.37 -6.77
CA ASN A 42 18.99 5.15 -6.74
C ASN A 42 19.74 6.15 -5.84
N ARG A 43 19.28 7.40 -5.73
CA ARG A 43 19.89 8.40 -4.84
C ARG A 43 19.56 8.17 -3.35
N ARG A 44 18.47 7.50 -3.03
CA ARG A 44 18.02 7.26 -1.65
C ARG A 44 18.64 6.03 -1.02
N GLN A 45 19.09 5.08 -1.82
CA GLN A 45 19.76 3.87 -1.34
C GLN A 45 21.05 4.24 -0.59
N GLN A 46 21.11 3.88 0.68
CA GLN A 46 22.27 4.09 1.55
C GLN A 46 22.62 2.79 2.24
N ASN A 47 23.92 2.55 2.44
CA ASN A 47 24.36 1.41 3.24
C ASN A 47 23.90 1.63 4.69
N PRO A 48 23.00 0.78 5.24
CA PRO A 48 22.48 0.99 6.59
C PRO A 48 23.50 0.61 7.67
N PHE A 49 24.55 -0.13 7.31
CA PHE A 49 25.55 -0.61 8.25
C PHE A 49 26.68 0.41 8.42
N PRO A 50 27.15 0.67 9.65
CA PRO A 50 28.34 1.50 9.86
C PRO A 50 29.59 0.79 9.32
N LYS A 51 30.63 1.54 8.96
CA LYS A 51 31.88 0.99 8.37
C LYS A 51 32.56 -0.09 9.22
N SER A 52 32.33 -0.10 10.53
CA SER A 52 32.87 -1.08 11.48
C SER A 52 32.10 -2.40 11.50
N ASP A 53 30.91 -2.45 10.91
CA ASP A 53 30.07 -3.65 10.87
C ASP A 53 30.52 -4.58 9.73
N LEU A 54 30.51 -5.89 9.99
CA LEU A 54 30.88 -6.90 9.00
C LEU A 54 29.93 -6.90 7.78
N LEU A 55 28.67 -6.51 7.96
CA LEU A 55 27.68 -6.42 6.90
C LEU A 55 27.86 -5.17 6.02
N HIS A 56 28.70 -4.21 6.42
CA HIS A 56 28.99 -3.03 5.59
C HIS A 56 29.55 -3.40 4.21
N ALA A 57 30.43 -4.40 4.16
CA ALA A 57 31.05 -4.84 2.91
C ALA A 57 30.11 -5.68 2.03
N THR A 58 29.03 -6.21 2.59
CA THR A 58 28.07 -7.06 1.87
C THR A 58 26.93 -6.27 1.26
N PHE A 59 26.65 -5.07 1.74
CA PHE A 59 25.61 -4.21 1.17
C PHE A 59 25.83 -3.98 -0.33
N ARG A 60 24.79 -4.24 -1.12
CA ARG A 60 24.71 -3.91 -2.53
C ARG A 60 23.41 -3.17 -2.76
N PRO A 61 23.43 -2.00 -3.42
CA PRO A 61 22.18 -1.39 -3.87
C PRO A 61 21.49 -2.31 -4.87
N PHE A 62 20.16 -2.33 -4.84
CA PHE A 62 19.36 -3.02 -5.83
C PHE A 62 19.21 -2.16 -7.09
N ASP A 63 18.86 -2.80 -8.21
CA ASP A 63 18.57 -2.14 -9.47
C ASP A 63 17.05 -2.04 -9.68
N PRO A 64 16.44 -0.86 -9.49
CA PRO A 64 14.99 -0.70 -9.62
C PRO A 64 14.50 -0.86 -11.07
N THR A 65 15.39 -0.89 -12.06
CA THR A 65 14.98 -1.12 -13.47
C THR A 65 14.43 -2.53 -13.70
N HIS A 66 14.69 -3.46 -12.78
CA HIS A 66 14.15 -4.82 -12.83
C HIS A 66 12.77 -4.96 -12.14
N TRP A 67 12.27 -3.91 -11.49
CA TRP A 67 10.98 -3.97 -10.83
C TRP A 67 9.84 -4.12 -11.83
N VAL A 68 9.04 -5.16 -11.62
CA VAL A 68 7.83 -5.40 -12.40
C VAL A 68 6.63 -5.03 -11.55
N LEU A 69 5.95 -3.94 -11.91
CA LEU A 69 4.71 -3.57 -11.26
C LEU A 69 3.56 -4.43 -11.80
N PRO A 70 2.66 -4.93 -10.93
CA PRO A 70 1.52 -5.72 -11.37
C PRO A 70 0.62 -4.85 -12.25
N ASN A 71 0.16 -5.35 -13.40
CA ASN A 71 -0.80 -4.65 -14.26
C ASN A 71 -2.21 -5.27 -14.30
N PRO A 72 -2.87 -5.57 -13.17
CA PRO A 72 -4.27 -5.98 -13.19
C PRO A 72 -5.20 -4.83 -12.76
N LEU A 73 -6.49 -4.98 -13.06
CA LEU A 73 -7.51 -3.99 -12.71
C LEU A 73 -7.61 -3.84 -11.18
N LEU A 74 -7.74 -2.58 -10.72
CA LEU A 74 -8.00 -2.27 -9.31
C LEU A 74 -9.45 -2.61 -8.92
N PRO A 75 -9.70 -3.02 -7.66
CA PRO A 75 -11.04 -3.36 -7.21
C PRO A 75 -12.01 -2.19 -7.34
N ALA A 76 -13.19 -2.45 -7.89
CA ALA A 76 -14.24 -1.43 -8.03
C ALA A 76 -14.68 -0.88 -6.66
N SER A 77 -14.63 -1.70 -5.60
CA SER A 77 -14.93 -1.27 -4.24
C SER A 77 -13.91 -0.24 -3.72
N TYR A 78 -12.62 -0.44 -3.98
CA TYR A 78 -11.57 0.51 -3.61
C TYR A 78 -11.69 1.82 -4.39
N LEU A 79 -11.97 1.75 -5.70
CA LEU A 79 -12.22 2.96 -6.50
C LEU A 79 -13.49 3.69 -6.07
N ALA A 80 -14.54 2.98 -5.64
CA ALA A 80 -15.74 3.58 -5.08
C ALA A 80 -15.47 4.24 -3.72
N PHE A 81 -14.59 3.66 -2.91
CA PHE A 81 -14.12 4.29 -1.67
C PHE A 81 -13.35 5.56 -1.96
N LEU A 82 -12.39 5.57 -2.89
CA LEU A 82 -11.61 6.78 -3.24
C LEU A 82 -12.49 7.92 -3.76
N ARG A 83 -13.56 7.60 -4.50
CA ARG A 83 -14.57 8.59 -4.91
C ARG A 83 -15.36 9.17 -3.75
N TRP A 84 -15.55 8.40 -2.69
CA TRP A 84 -16.21 8.87 -1.48
C TRP A 84 -15.25 9.64 -0.58
N SER A 85 -14.03 9.13 -0.39
CA SER A 85 -12.96 9.76 0.37
C SER A 85 -11.59 9.45 -0.22
N ASN A 86 -10.89 10.50 -0.66
CA ASN A 86 -9.57 10.39 -1.26
C ASN A 86 -8.47 10.45 -0.19
N GLY A 87 -8.45 9.45 0.68
CA GLY A 87 -7.60 9.41 1.87
C GLY A 87 -8.42 9.58 3.14
N GLY A 88 -7.79 10.04 4.23
CA GLY A 88 -8.45 10.28 5.51
C GLY A 88 -8.20 9.20 6.56
N ALA A 89 -8.77 9.39 7.75
CA ALA A 89 -8.55 8.55 8.92
C ALA A 89 -9.85 7.88 9.39
N PHE A 90 -9.81 6.58 9.65
CA PHE A 90 -10.98 5.76 9.96
C PHE A 90 -10.66 4.70 11.00
N ARG A 91 -11.67 4.28 11.75
CA ARG A 91 -11.55 3.22 12.75
C ARG A 91 -12.80 2.34 12.80
N THR A 92 -12.58 1.04 12.90
CA THR A 92 -13.62 0.03 13.18
C THR A 92 -13.14 -0.87 14.31
N GLY A 93 -13.77 -0.84 15.47
CA GLY A 93 -13.26 -1.48 16.68
C GLY A 93 -11.85 -0.99 17.04
N GLY A 94 -10.90 -1.91 17.17
CA GLY A 94 -9.46 -1.63 17.37
C GLY A 94 -8.67 -1.50 16.06
N ARG A 95 -9.32 -1.55 14.89
CA ARG A 95 -8.65 -1.46 13.59
C ARG A 95 -8.65 -0.02 13.09
N GLU A 96 -7.46 0.55 12.93
CA GLU A 96 -7.24 1.91 12.43
C GLU A 96 -6.73 1.91 10.99
N PHE A 97 -7.16 2.90 10.22
CA PHE A 97 -6.75 3.14 8.84
C PHE A 97 -6.49 4.63 8.62
N GLY A 98 -5.28 4.97 8.16
CA GLY A 98 -4.97 6.19 7.45
C GLY A 98 -4.84 5.86 5.97
N PHE A 99 -5.90 6.04 5.19
CA PHE A 99 -5.91 5.73 3.76
C PHE A 99 -5.06 6.74 2.99
N PHE A 100 -4.32 6.24 2.00
CA PHE A 100 -3.58 7.09 1.09
C PHE A 100 -4.51 7.69 0.04
N PRO A 101 -4.35 8.98 -0.32
CA PRO A 101 -5.00 9.51 -1.51
C PRO A 101 -4.54 8.75 -2.76
N ALA A 102 -5.37 8.79 -3.80
CA ALA A 102 -5.09 8.18 -5.09
C ALA A 102 -3.79 8.73 -5.71
N LEU A 103 -3.61 10.06 -5.65
CA LEU A 103 -2.46 10.77 -6.20
C LEU A 103 -1.81 11.67 -5.13
N GLY A 104 -0.53 12.00 -5.31
CA GLY A 104 0.22 12.93 -4.45
C GLY A 104 1.68 12.51 -4.30
N SER A 105 2.64 13.43 -4.50
CA SER A 105 4.07 13.08 -4.64
C SER A 105 4.76 12.57 -3.37
N GLY A 106 4.15 12.74 -2.20
CA GLY A 106 4.69 12.25 -0.92
C GLY A 106 3.69 11.50 -0.05
N CYS A 107 2.45 11.34 -0.50
CA CYS A 107 1.38 10.71 0.28
C CYS A 107 0.46 9.81 -0.55
N GLY A 108 0.48 9.92 -1.88
CA GLY A 108 -0.36 9.10 -2.75
C GLY A 108 0.11 7.66 -2.80
N VAL A 109 -0.78 6.74 -3.17
CA VAL A 109 -0.52 5.30 -3.26
C VAL A 109 0.81 4.98 -3.96
N ARG A 110 1.06 5.54 -5.16
CA ARG A 110 2.31 5.29 -5.89
C ARG A 110 3.53 5.87 -5.17
N ALA A 111 3.43 7.07 -4.61
CA ALA A 111 4.52 7.68 -3.86
C ALA A 111 4.88 6.85 -2.62
N MET A 112 3.88 6.31 -1.92
CA MET A 112 4.09 5.40 -0.79
C MET A 112 4.72 4.09 -1.25
N MET A 113 4.23 3.51 -2.35
CA MET A 113 4.77 2.27 -2.92
C MET A 113 6.26 2.38 -3.26
N LEU A 114 6.64 3.43 -3.98
CA LEU A 114 8.03 3.63 -4.38
C LEU A 114 8.89 4.15 -3.23
N GLY A 115 8.33 4.98 -2.36
CA GLY A 115 9.04 5.57 -1.23
C GLY A 115 9.46 4.57 -0.17
N TYR A 116 8.77 3.43 -0.08
CA TYR A 116 9.09 2.28 0.76
C TYR A 116 9.61 1.09 -0.04
N GLU A 117 9.91 1.28 -1.33
CA GLU A 117 10.57 0.28 -2.17
C GLU A 117 9.80 -1.06 -2.20
N LEU A 118 8.47 -1.02 -2.09
CA LEU A 118 7.61 -2.21 -2.06
C LEU A 118 7.83 -3.17 -3.25
N PRO A 119 8.11 -2.72 -4.49
CA PRO A 119 8.35 -3.65 -5.57
C PRO A 119 9.60 -4.52 -5.39
N GLU A 120 10.57 -4.10 -4.58
CA GLU A 120 11.74 -4.91 -4.20
C GLU A 120 11.37 -5.95 -3.15
N TYR A 121 10.79 -5.50 -2.03
CA TYR A 121 10.59 -6.34 -0.85
C TYR A 121 9.30 -7.16 -0.90
N MET A 122 8.25 -6.64 -1.53
CA MET A 122 6.94 -7.28 -1.66
C MET A 122 6.39 -7.14 -3.09
N PRO A 123 7.05 -7.76 -4.09
CA PRO A 123 6.59 -7.70 -5.48
C PRO A 123 5.14 -8.18 -5.59
N GLY A 124 4.32 -7.40 -6.29
CA GLY A 124 2.89 -7.65 -6.44
C GLY A 124 2.00 -7.09 -5.32
N ALA A 125 2.53 -6.32 -4.36
CA ALA A 125 1.73 -5.61 -3.37
C ALA A 125 1.41 -4.17 -3.82
N LEU A 126 0.21 -3.67 -3.51
CA LEU A 126 -0.14 -2.25 -3.65
C LEU A 126 -0.58 -1.67 -2.29
N PRO A 127 0.09 -0.64 -1.76
CA PRO A 127 -0.24 -0.05 -0.47
C PRO A 127 -1.48 0.83 -0.58
N ILE A 128 -2.42 0.69 0.35
CA ILE A 128 -3.67 1.47 0.35
C ILE A 128 -3.87 2.29 1.62
N ALA A 129 -3.25 1.90 2.73
CA ALA A 129 -3.32 2.62 4.00
C ALA A 129 -2.15 2.28 4.92
N PHE A 130 -1.98 3.08 5.97
CA PHE A 130 -1.29 2.72 7.20
C PHE A 130 -2.27 2.51 8.36
N ASN A 131 -1.86 1.82 9.41
CA ASN A 131 -2.59 1.78 10.68
C ASN A 131 -2.21 2.91 11.65
N GLY A 132 -1.33 3.85 11.26
CA GLY A 132 -0.81 4.90 12.13
C GLY A 132 0.44 4.50 12.96
N GLY A 133 0.64 3.20 13.18
CA GLY A 133 1.82 2.62 13.86
C GLY A 133 2.95 2.17 12.92
N GLY A 134 2.79 2.34 11.60
CA GLY A 134 3.77 1.95 10.59
C GLY A 134 3.49 0.61 9.90
N THR A 135 2.35 -0.04 10.19
CA THR A 135 1.90 -1.26 9.50
C THR A 135 1.04 -0.89 8.28
N PHE A 136 1.48 -1.31 7.09
CA PHE A 136 0.72 -1.13 5.85
C PHE A 136 -0.50 -2.04 5.79
N TYR A 137 -1.52 -1.58 5.08
CA TYR A 137 -2.53 -2.42 4.44
C TYR A 137 -2.22 -2.47 2.94
N LEU A 138 -2.17 -3.67 2.38
CA LEU A 138 -1.71 -3.94 1.02
C LEU A 138 -2.73 -4.82 0.29
N LEU A 139 -3.04 -4.48 -0.97
CA LEU A 139 -3.67 -5.43 -1.88
C LEU A 139 -2.62 -6.47 -2.30
N ASP A 140 -2.89 -7.76 -2.09
CA ASP A 140 -2.07 -8.85 -2.62
C ASP A 140 -2.47 -9.17 -4.06
N MET A 141 -1.74 -8.57 -5.01
CA MET A 141 -2.00 -8.66 -6.45
C MET A 141 -1.08 -9.67 -7.14
N ARG A 142 -0.40 -10.56 -6.38
CA ARG A 142 0.43 -11.63 -6.94
C ARG A 142 -0.36 -12.66 -7.76
N LYS A 143 -1.67 -12.74 -7.52
CA LYS A 143 -2.61 -13.61 -8.25
C LYS A 143 -3.74 -12.77 -8.84
N PRO A 144 -4.40 -13.24 -9.93
CA PRO A 144 -5.56 -12.57 -10.47
C PRO A 144 -6.67 -12.36 -9.43
N ALA A 145 -7.40 -11.25 -9.54
CA ALA A 145 -8.52 -10.95 -8.66
C ALA A 145 -9.55 -12.08 -8.65
N ARG A 146 -10.09 -12.39 -7.46
CA ARG A 146 -11.22 -13.30 -7.31
C ARG A 146 -12.49 -12.48 -7.13
N ASN A 147 -13.44 -12.63 -8.04
CA ASN A 147 -14.68 -11.84 -8.06
C ASN A 147 -14.43 -10.32 -8.08
N GLY A 148 -13.33 -9.88 -8.70
CA GLY A 148 -12.97 -8.46 -8.80
C GLY A 148 -12.31 -7.87 -7.55
N GLU A 149 -11.95 -8.70 -6.56
CA GLU A 149 -11.27 -8.30 -5.32
C GLU A 149 -9.93 -9.03 -5.15
N TYR A 150 -9.03 -8.43 -4.37
CA TYR A 150 -7.78 -9.04 -3.92
C TYR A 150 -7.80 -9.24 -2.41
N PRO A 151 -7.11 -10.28 -1.89
CA PRO A 151 -6.83 -10.38 -0.48
C PRO A 151 -6.12 -9.13 0.04
N ILE A 152 -6.42 -8.76 1.28
CA ILE A 152 -5.71 -7.70 2.00
C ILE A 152 -4.75 -8.34 2.98
N VAL A 153 -3.51 -7.90 2.93
CA VAL A 153 -2.46 -8.30 3.86
C VAL A 153 -1.90 -7.08 4.56
N CYS A 154 -1.22 -7.31 5.69
CA CYS A 154 -0.54 -6.30 6.45
C CYS A 154 0.94 -6.65 6.63
N SER A 155 1.81 -5.69 6.35
CA SER A 155 3.26 -5.81 6.59
C SER A 155 3.79 -4.55 7.26
N HIS A 156 4.78 -4.69 8.14
CA HIS A 156 5.32 -3.55 8.86
C HIS A 156 6.31 -2.85 7.93
N SER A 157 6.26 -1.52 7.85
CA SER A 157 7.10 -0.77 6.91
C SER A 157 8.61 -0.95 7.11
N GLY A 158 9.03 -1.37 8.30
CA GLY A 158 10.42 -1.74 8.60
C GLY A 158 10.76 -3.24 8.50
N ASN A 159 9.81 -4.09 8.10
CA ASN A 159 9.98 -5.53 7.91
C ASN A 159 9.07 -6.04 6.78
N LEU A 160 9.29 -5.48 5.59
CA LEU A 160 8.52 -5.80 4.39
C LEU A 160 8.97 -7.14 3.81
N GLY A 161 8.01 -8.02 3.52
CA GLY A 161 8.27 -9.29 2.88
C GLY A 161 7.04 -10.20 2.92
N TRP A 162 7.13 -11.36 2.27
CA TRP A 162 6.01 -12.28 2.09
C TRP A 162 6.02 -13.47 3.04
N ASP A 163 7.06 -13.61 3.86
CA ASP A 163 7.15 -14.69 4.83
C ASP A 163 6.16 -14.48 5.99
N ALA A 164 5.89 -15.55 6.73
CA ALA A 164 4.80 -15.60 7.70
C ALA A 164 5.00 -14.65 8.90
N ASP A 165 6.24 -14.29 9.21
CA ASP A 165 6.62 -13.33 10.26
C ASP A 165 6.70 -11.88 9.76
N GLU A 166 6.67 -11.66 8.45
CA GLU A 166 6.76 -10.35 7.82
C GLU A 166 5.38 -9.81 7.41
N CYS A 167 4.46 -10.72 7.06
CA CYS A 167 3.18 -10.43 6.45
C CYS A 167 2.03 -11.26 7.04
N VAL A 168 0.93 -10.59 7.39
CA VAL A 168 -0.28 -11.21 7.93
C VAL A 168 -1.47 -11.00 6.99
N PRO A 169 -2.14 -12.05 6.49
CA PRO A 169 -3.40 -11.91 5.75
C PRO A 169 -4.54 -11.54 6.70
N ILE A 170 -5.34 -10.53 6.35
CA ILE A 170 -6.39 -10.00 7.23
C ILE A 170 -7.81 -10.12 6.65
N ALA A 171 -7.94 -10.20 5.32
CA ALA A 171 -9.22 -10.30 4.64
C ALA A 171 -9.05 -10.82 3.21
N ASP A 172 -10.15 -11.26 2.60
CA ASP A 172 -10.21 -11.69 1.20
C ASP A 172 -10.58 -10.57 0.20
N SER A 173 -10.92 -9.38 0.72
CA SER A 173 -11.37 -8.23 -0.07
C SER A 173 -11.23 -6.94 0.71
N PHE A 174 -11.19 -5.80 0.00
CA PHE A 174 -11.08 -4.48 0.60
C PHE A 174 -12.23 -4.17 1.58
N PRO A 175 -13.52 -4.38 1.23
CA PRO A 175 -14.62 -4.13 2.16
C PRO A 175 -14.57 -5.00 3.42
N ASN A 176 -14.10 -6.25 3.31
CA ASN A 176 -14.00 -7.14 4.47
C ASN A 176 -12.87 -6.72 5.40
N ALA A 177 -11.76 -6.20 4.87
CA ALA A 177 -10.73 -5.58 5.70
C ALA A 177 -11.28 -4.39 6.49
N CYS A 178 -12.03 -3.49 5.84
CA CYS A 178 -12.62 -2.32 6.51
C CYS A 178 -13.63 -2.66 7.61
N ARG A 179 -14.28 -3.84 7.53
CA ARG A 179 -15.20 -4.35 8.56
C ARG A 179 -14.50 -5.06 9.72
N GLY A 180 -13.21 -5.38 9.58
CA GLY A 180 -12.43 -6.03 10.63
C GLY A 180 -12.36 -5.15 11.87
N THR A 181 -12.47 -5.75 13.05
CA THR A 181 -12.51 -5.03 14.34
C THR A 181 -11.26 -5.22 15.19
N VAL A 182 -10.43 -6.21 14.88
CA VAL A 182 -9.20 -6.51 15.63
C VAL A 182 -8.06 -5.62 15.15
N ASN A 183 -7.25 -5.09 16.07
CA ASN A 183 -6.03 -4.37 15.73
C ASN A 183 -5.06 -5.30 15.00
N VAL A 184 -4.49 -4.86 13.87
CA VAL A 184 -3.58 -5.68 13.07
C VAL A 184 -2.28 -6.04 13.78
N ASP A 185 -1.85 -5.23 14.75
CA ASP A 185 -0.63 -5.49 15.51
C ASP A 185 -0.84 -6.62 16.55
N GLU A 186 -2.09 -6.97 16.87
CA GLU A 186 -2.44 -8.11 17.73
C GLU A 186 -2.51 -9.45 16.96
N LEU A 187 -2.38 -9.42 15.63
CA LEU A 187 -2.45 -10.61 14.77
C LEU A 187 -1.08 -11.24 14.47
N ARG A 188 -0.01 -10.68 15.04
CA ARG A 188 1.38 -11.11 14.86
C ARG A 188 1.89 -11.90 16.06
#